data_AF-A0A530KPA5-F1
#
_entry.id   AF-A0A530KPA5-F1
#
_cell.length_a   1.000
_cell.length_b   1.000
_cell.length_c   1.000
_cell.angle_alpha   90.00
_cell.angle_beta   90.00
_cell.angle_gamma   90.00
#
_symmetry.space_group_name_H-M   'P 1'
#
loop_
_entity.id
_entity.type
_entity.pdbx_description
1 polymer ?
#
loop_
_entity_poly.entity_id
_entity_poly.type
_entity_poly.pdbx_seq_one_letter_code
_entity_poly.pdbx_strand_id
1 'polypeptide(L)'
;MCDDHPDRPAVARIQGETDSFGSEMDDMCQECLQAYREEMKSADWSGVCDWCKTHKPKLRPRRDYEEGMAGRVYEVCDDCIKKENDDLEKEAGTYWDDYGDYDD
;
A
#
# COMPACT_ATOMS: atom_id res chain seq x y z
N MET A 1 6.22 -22.79 11.74
CA MET A 1 6.82 -22.40 13.05
C MET A 1 7.29 -20.98 12.90
N CYS A 2 7.55 -20.25 13.98
CA CYS A 2 8.16 -18.93 13.84
C CYS A 2 9.63 -19.07 13.42
N ASP A 3 10.08 -18.20 12.51
CA ASP A 3 11.44 -18.27 11.95
C ASP A 3 12.50 -17.86 12.99
N ASP A 4 12.22 -16.85 13.82
CA ASP A 4 13.10 -16.45 14.93
C ASP A 4 12.96 -17.33 16.18
N HIS A 5 11.79 -17.97 16.35
CA HIS A 5 11.47 -18.77 17.53
C HIS A 5 10.95 -20.15 17.10
N PRO A 6 11.85 -21.09 16.74
CA PRO A 6 11.48 -22.37 16.15
C PRO A 6 10.64 -23.27 17.05
N ASP A 7 10.56 -22.99 18.36
CA ASP A 7 9.74 -23.69 19.35
C ASP A 7 8.30 -23.15 19.44
N ARG A 8 7.99 -22.02 18.78
CA ARG A 8 6.69 -21.34 18.84
C ARG A 8 5.92 -21.46 17.53
N PRO A 9 4.59 -21.64 17.56
CA PRO A 9 3.78 -21.62 16.35
C PRO A 9 3.73 -20.19 15.76
N ALA A 10 3.79 -20.11 14.43
CA ALA A 10 3.56 -18.86 13.72
C ALA A 10 2.06 -18.53 13.70
N VAL A 11 1.73 -17.25 13.85
CA VAL A 11 0.35 -16.73 13.82
C VAL A 11 0.11 -15.79 12.63
N ALA A 12 1.19 -15.34 11.99
CA ALA A 12 1.14 -14.52 10.79
C ALA A 12 2.34 -14.85 9.89
N ARG A 13 2.16 -14.59 8.59
CA ARG A 13 3.23 -14.62 7.60
C ARG A 13 3.29 -13.25 6.95
N ILE A 14 4.43 -12.58 7.05
CA ILE A 14 4.67 -11.26 6.47
C ILE A 14 5.56 -11.41 5.25
N GLN A 15 5.23 -10.70 4.17
CA GLN A 15 6.09 -10.64 3.00
C GLN A 15 7.15 -9.54 3.22
N GLY A 16 8.42 -9.92 3.09
CA GLY A 16 9.57 -9.02 3.16
C GLY A 16 9.92 -8.43 1.79
N GLU A 17 11.22 -8.38 1.47
CA GLU A 17 11.69 -7.89 0.18
C GLU A 17 11.16 -8.78 -0.97
N THR A 18 10.90 -8.16 -2.12
CA THR A 18 10.53 -8.86 -3.35
C THR A 18 11.46 -8.41 -4.46
N ASP A 19 12.16 -9.37 -5.06
CA ASP A 19 13.15 -9.14 -6.09
C ASP A 19 12.91 -10.07 -7.30
N SER A 20 13.87 -10.13 -8.23
CA SER A 20 13.77 -10.99 -9.41
C SER A 20 13.86 -12.50 -9.10
N PHE A 21 14.26 -12.88 -7.88
CA PHE A 21 14.40 -14.25 -7.43
C PHE A 21 13.22 -14.74 -6.57
N GLY A 22 12.34 -13.84 -6.14
CA GLY A 22 11.09 -14.18 -5.48
C GLY A 22 10.69 -13.16 -4.43
N SER A 23 10.01 -13.62 -3.39
CA SER A 23 9.65 -12.83 -2.23
C SER A 23 10.10 -13.54 -0.95
N GLU A 24 10.69 -12.79 -0.05
CA GLU A 24 10.93 -13.24 1.31
C GLU A 24 9.59 -13.37 2.05
N MET A 25 9.43 -14.46 2.79
CA MET A 25 8.25 -14.71 3.62
C MET A 25 8.72 -15.04 5.03
N ASP A 26 8.32 -14.22 6.00
CA ASP A 26 8.69 -14.34 7.40
C ASP A 26 7.49 -14.85 8.22
N ASP A 27 7.63 -16.05 8.79
CA ASP A 27 6.66 -16.64 9.70
C ASP A 27 6.89 -16.13 11.13
N MET A 28 5.95 -15.31 11.62
CA MET A 28 6.08 -14.65 12.93
C MET A 28 5.17 -15.27 13.99
N CYS A 29 5.72 -15.51 15.19
CA CYS A 29 4.91 -15.73 16.40
C CYS A 29 4.31 -14.41 16.89
N GLN A 30 3.43 -14.48 17.89
CA GLN A 30 2.70 -13.31 18.40
C GLN A 30 3.63 -12.19 18.91
N GLU A 31 4.77 -12.54 19.52
CA GLU A 31 5.77 -11.58 20.01
C GLU A 31 6.48 -10.87 18.85
N CYS A 32 6.99 -11.61 17.87
CA CYS A 32 7.63 -11.04 16.67
C CYS A 32 6.68 -10.12 15.90
N LEU A 33 5.44 -10.56 15.69
CA LEU A 33 4.43 -9.76 15.00
C LEU A 33 4.12 -8.45 15.73
N GLN A 34 4.13 -8.47 17.06
CA GLN A 34 3.90 -7.28 17.86
C GLN A 34 5.08 -6.32 17.78
N ALA A 35 6.31 -6.82 17.90
CA ALA A 35 7.53 -6.02 17.73
C ALA A 35 7.56 -5.35 16.34
N TYR A 36 7.29 -6.10 15.27
CA TYR A 36 7.20 -5.57 13.91
C TYR A 36 6.16 -4.44 13.79
N ARG A 37 4.96 -4.62 14.36
CA ARG A 37 3.92 -3.58 14.33
C ARG A 37 4.30 -2.33 15.13
N GLU A 38 5.06 -2.48 16.19
CA GLU A 38 5.54 -1.36 17.00
C GLU A 38 6.64 -0.59 16.25
N GLU A 39 7.56 -1.29 15.60
CA GLU A 39 8.57 -0.69 14.73
C GLU A 39 7.93 0.11 13.59
N MET A 40 6.97 -0.47 12.88
CA MET A 40 6.28 0.18 11.76
C MET A 40 5.50 1.45 12.15
N LYS A 41 5.04 1.54 13.41
CA LYS A 41 4.41 2.76 13.94
C LYS A 41 5.43 3.88 14.20
N SER A 42 6.67 3.51 14.50
CA SER A 42 7.76 4.44 14.79
C SER A 42 8.60 4.81 13.57
N ALA A 43 8.43 4.09 12.46
CA ALA A 43 9.11 4.38 11.21
C ALA A 43 8.85 5.81 10.72
N ASP A 44 9.87 6.44 10.17
CA ASP A 44 9.74 7.75 9.54
C ASP A 44 9.10 7.58 8.16
N TRP A 45 7.87 8.06 8.04
CA TRP A 45 7.11 8.06 6.79
C TRP A 45 7.18 9.42 6.08
N SER A 46 8.03 10.34 6.53
CA SER A 46 8.18 11.66 5.93
C SER A 46 9.10 11.63 4.71
N GLY A 47 8.89 12.55 3.78
CA GLY A 47 9.69 12.61 2.56
C GLY A 47 9.12 13.57 1.53
N VAL A 48 9.66 13.54 0.31
CA VAL A 48 9.17 14.35 -0.81
C VAL A 48 8.13 13.54 -1.60
N CYS A 49 6.91 14.06 -1.66
CA CYS A 49 5.83 13.40 -2.42
C CYS A 49 6.19 13.32 -3.91
N ASP A 50 6.06 12.13 -4.49
CA ASP A 50 6.34 11.88 -5.90
C ASP A 50 5.43 12.66 -6.86
N TRP A 51 4.20 12.99 -6.47
CA TRP A 51 3.27 13.72 -7.36
C TRP A 51 3.37 15.23 -7.24
N CYS A 52 3.24 15.80 -6.03
CA CYS A 52 3.30 17.26 -5.83
C CYS A 52 4.70 17.81 -5.57
N LYS A 53 5.73 16.95 -5.53
CA LYS A 53 7.15 17.30 -5.36
C LYS A 53 7.45 18.15 -4.11
N THR A 54 6.59 18.07 -3.10
CA THR A 54 6.70 18.83 -1.85
C THR A 54 6.99 17.90 -0.68
N HIS A 55 7.79 18.36 0.29
CA HIS A 55 8.04 17.60 1.51
C HIS A 55 6.76 17.48 2.35
N LYS A 56 6.44 16.28 2.80
CA LYS A 56 5.25 15.95 3.57
C LYS A 56 5.64 15.10 4.78
N PRO A 57 4.95 15.26 5.92
CA PRO A 57 5.26 14.49 7.13
C PRO A 57 4.87 13.01 7.02
N LYS A 58 4.04 12.67 6.03
CA LYS A 58 3.57 11.30 5.80
C LYS A 58 3.34 11.05 4.31
N LEU A 59 4.00 10.02 3.81
CA LEU A 59 3.82 9.44 2.49
C LEU A 59 3.30 8.01 2.63
N ARG A 60 2.62 7.52 1.58
CA ARG A 60 2.18 6.14 1.48
C ARG A 60 2.55 5.58 0.11
N PRO A 61 2.89 4.28 0.03
CA PRO A 61 3.07 3.61 -1.24
C PRO A 61 1.74 3.61 -2.01
N ARG A 62 1.78 4.07 -3.26
CA ARG A 62 0.63 4.13 -4.17
C ARG A 62 1.06 3.68 -5.57
N ARG A 63 0.21 2.93 -6.25
CA ARG A 63 0.40 2.57 -7.67
C ARG A 63 -0.48 3.46 -8.54
N ASP A 64 0.05 3.81 -9.70
CA ASP A 64 -0.72 4.41 -10.79
C ASP A 64 -1.41 3.27 -11.57
N TYR A 65 -2.73 3.31 -11.66
CA TYR A 65 -3.51 2.28 -12.35
C TYR A 65 -3.36 2.38 -13.88
N GLU A 66 -3.00 3.54 -14.43
CA GLU A 66 -2.75 3.72 -15.86
C GLU A 66 -1.44 3.03 -16.30
N GLU A 67 -0.45 2.91 -15.41
CA GLU A 67 0.78 2.13 -15.63
C GLU A 67 0.59 0.61 -15.43
N GLY A 68 -0.61 0.18 -15.02
CA GLY A 68 -0.94 -1.20 -14.73
C GLY A 68 -0.16 -1.80 -13.53
N MET A 69 -0.20 -3.13 -13.41
CA MET A 69 0.36 -3.84 -12.24
C MET A 69 1.89 -3.97 -12.25
N ALA A 70 2.54 -3.61 -13.36
CA ALA A 70 4.00 -3.64 -13.50
C ALA A 70 4.66 -2.26 -13.31
N GLY A 71 3.87 -1.19 -13.18
CA GLY A 71 4.35 0.16 -12.92
C GLY A 71 5.07 0.30 -11.58
N ARG A 72 5.81 1.40 -11.41
CA ARG A 72 6.54 1.67 -10.17
C ARG A 72 5.57 1.95 -9.02
N VAL A 73 6.00 1.67 -7.80
CA VAL A 73 5.32 2.15 -6.59
C VAL A 73 5.84 3.56 -6.29
N TYR A 74 4.92 4.50 -6.10
CA TYR A 74 5.20 5.90 -5.79
C TYR A 74 5.01 6.17 -4.30
N GLU A 75 5.76 7.12 -3.75
CA GLU A 75 5.56 7.62 -2.39
C GLU A 75 4.73 8.90 -2.41
N VAL A 76 3.47 8.81 -2.02
CA VAL A 76 2.46 9.86 -2.27
C VAL A 76 1.82 10.33 -0.97
N CYS A 77 1.59 11.64 -0.87
CA CYS A 77 0.94 12.22 0.31
C CYS A 77 -0.58 12.04 0.30
N ASP A 78 -1.18 12.07 1.49
CA ASP A 78 -2.63 11.85 1.68
C ASP A 78 -3.49 12.87 0.87
N ASP A 79 -3.03 14.11 0.68
CA ASP A 79 -3.74 15.14 -0.11
C ASP A 79 -3.84 14.74 -1.60
N CYS A 80 -2.73 14.22 -2.15
CA CYS A 80 -2.64 13.79 -3.53
C CYS A 80 -3.46 12.53 -3.79
N ILE A 81 -3.41 11.57 -2.86
CA ILE A 81 -4.23 10.34 -2.92
C ILE A 81 -5.71 10.72 -2.86
N LYS A 82 -6.10 11.64 -1.98
CA LYS A 82 -7.48 12.10 -1.90
C LYS A 82 -7.93 12.74 -3.21
N LYS A 83 -7.13 13.64 -3.79
CA LYS A 83 -7.45 14.28 -5.06
C LYS A 83 -7.67 13.23 -6.17
N GLU A 84 -6.77 12.27 -6.31
CA GLU A 84 -6.90 11.20 -7.30
C GLU A 84 -8.18 10.37 -7.06
N ASN A 85 -8.45 9.97 -5.82
CA ASN A 85 -9.67 9.23 -5.49
C ASN A 85 -10.93 10.05 -5.80
N ASP A 86 -10.94 11.35 -5.49
CA ASP A 86 -12.08 12.24 -5.77
C ASP A 86 -12.29 12.40 -7.29
N ASP A 87 -11.22 12.40 -8.08
CA ASP A 87 -11.30 12.47 -9.55
C ASP A 87 -11.77 11.14 -10.15
N LEU A 88 -11.25 10.01 -9.66
CA LEU A 88 -11.71 8.66 -10.00
C LEU A 88 -13.19 8.42 -9.68
N GLU A 89 -13.65 8.90 -8.52
CA GLU A 89 -15.05 8.78 -8.12
C GLU A 89 -15.98 9.58 -9.05
N LYS A 90 -15.56 10.76 -9.50
CA LYS A 90 -16.31 11.55 -10.49
C LYS A 90 -16.38 10.82 -11.83
N GLU A 91 -15.26 10.29 -12.31
CA GLU A 91 -15.23 9.54 -13.57
C GLU A 91 -16.14 8.30 -13.49
N ALA A 92 -16.05 7.54 -12.39
CA ALA A 92 -16.94 6.42 -12.14
C ALA A 92 -18.41 6.84 -12.13
N GLY A 93 -18.76 7.93 -11.43
CA GLY A 93 -20.11 8.47 -11.39
C GLY A 93 -20.64 8.83 -12.78
N THR A 94 -19.85 9.54 -13.59
CA THR A 94 -20.25 9.88 -14.97
C THR A 94 -20.50 8.65 -15.85
N TYR A 95 -19.71 7.58 -15.66
CA TYR A 95 -19.89 6.35 -16.43
C TYR A 95 -21.16 5.58 -16.03
N TRP A 96 -21.50 5.57 -14.74
CA TRP A 96 -22.75 4.97 -14.26
C TRP A 96 -24.00 5.76 -14.69
N ASP A 97 -23.93 7.08 -14.70
CA ASP A 97 -25.03 7.94 -15.16
C ASP A 97 -25.29 7.79 -16.68
N ASP A 98 -24.24 7.59 -17.49
CA ASP A 98 -24.35 7.42 -18.96
C ASP A 98 -24.95 6.05 -19.38
N TYR A 99 -24.76 5.01 -18.56
CA TYR A 99 -25.30 3.66 -18.82
C TYR A 99 -26.69 3.41 -18.19
N GLY A 100 -27.21 4.35 -17.41
CA GLY A 100 -28.52 4.23 -16.74
C GLY A 100 -29.74 4.51 -17.62
N ASP A 101 -29.56 4.88 -18.89
CA ASP A 101 -30.63 5.28 -19.83
C ASP A 101 -31.05 4.16 -20.81
N TYR A 102 -30.43 2.97 -20.76
CA TYR A 102 -30.80 1.82 -21.60
C TYR A 102 -31.83 0.89 -20.93
N ASP A 103 -32.90 1.46 -20.38
CA ASP A 103 -34.11 0.74 -19.94
C ASP A 103 -35.37 1.50 -20.41
N ASP A 104 -35.65 1.50 -21.71
CA ASP A 104 -37.01 1.55 -22.31
C ASP A 104 -37.03 0.90 -23.72
#